data_AF-A0A2Z6ILU4-F1
#
_entry.id   AF-A0A2Z6ILU4-F1
#
_cell.length_a   1.000
_cell.length_b   1.000
_cell.length_c   1.000
_cell.angle_alpha   90.00
_cell.angle_beta   90.00
_cell.angle_gamma   90.00
#
_symmetry.space_group_name_H-M   'P 1'
#
loop_
_entity.id
_entity.type
_entity.pdbx_description
1 polymer ?
#
loop_
_entity_poly.entity_id
_entity_poly.type
_entity_poly.pdbx_seq_one_letter_code
_entity_poly.pdbx_strand_id
1 'polypeptide(L)'
;MGIRKFDVEKVATAIEADAGDVLPDLRQALPEAKAGIGRVTTPERLLVRQAREKPGLTQAAFADCIETPVATLRDWEQGRFAPPGGVLCLLRLIIKHPELSQELNVA
;
A
#
# COMPACT_ATOMS: atom_id res chain seq x y z
N MET A 1 -10.62 -6.18 -8.60
CA MET A 1 -11.11 -4.78 -8.67
C MET A 1 -10.46 -4.14 -9.89
N GLY A 2 -11.11 -4.24 -11.05
CA GLY A 2 -10.55 -3.70 -12.29
C GLY A 2 -10.53 -2.18 -12.24
N ILE A 3 -9.41 -1.56 -12.64
CA ILE A 3 -9.34 -0.11 -12.81
C ILE A 3 -10.52 0.27 -13.73
N ARG A 4 -11.42 1.14 -13.24
CA ARG A 4 -12.59 1.61 -14.00
C ARG A 4 -12.14 1.96 -15.41
N LYS A 5 -12.85 1.50 -16.45
CA LYS A 5 -12.54 1.90 -17.84
C LYS A 5 -12.58 3.43 -17.91
N PHE A 6 -11.40 4.06 -18.01
CA PHE A 6 -11.26 5.49 -18.20
C PHE A 6 -10.74 5.80 -19.60
N ASP A 7 -11.14 6.97 -20.09
CA ASP A 7 -10.67 7.59 -21.32
C ASP A 7 -9.33 8.29 -21.00
N VAL A 8 -8.26 7.90 -21.70
CA VAL A 8 -6.90 8.38 -21.42
C VAL A 8 -6.76 9.87 -21.67
N GLU A 9 -7.34 10.40 -22.75
CA GLU A 9 -7.20 11.81 -23.11
C GLU A 9 -7.98 12.72 -22.16
N LYS A 10 -9.17 12.29 -21.72
CA LYS A 10 -9.93 13.04 -20.71
C LYS A 10 -9.20 13.11 -19.38
N VAL A 11 -8.56 12.00 -18.98
CA VAL A 11 -7.77 11.96 -17.73
C VAL A 11 -6.52 12.82 -17.85
N ALA A 12 -5.76 12.71 -18.95
CA ALA A 12 -4.58 13.52 -19.19
C ALA A 12 -4.89 15.02 -19.12
N THR A 13 -5.93 15.46 -19.85
CA THR A 13 -6.36 16.85 -19.88
C THR A 13 -6.77 17.37 -18.50
N ALA A 14 -7.50 16.56 -17.72
CA ALA A 14 -7.90 16.96 -16.37
C ALA A 14 -6.71 17.11 -15.41
N ILE A 15 -5.73 16.20 -15.50
CA ILE A 15 -4.52 16.26 -14.67
C ILE A 15 -3.66 17.47 -15.04
N GLU A 16 -3.42 17.72 -16.33
CA GLU A 16 -2.64 18.87 -16.80
C GLU A 16 -3.32 20.20 -16.42
N ALA A 17 -4.65 20.27 -16.48
CA ALA A 17 -5.40 21.44 -16.06
C ALA A 17 -5.30 21.70 -14.55
N ASP A 18 -5.32 20.65 -13.71
CA ASP A 18 -5.16 20.75 -12.26
C ASP A 18 -3.71 21.08 -11.86
N ALA A 19 -2.73 20.48 -12.54
CA ALA A 19 -1.32 20.74 -12.33
C ALA A 19 -0.89 22.13 -12.82
N GLY A 20 -1.63 22.72 -13.76
CA GLY A 20 -1.30 24.00 -14.40
C GLY A 20 -0.15 23.92 -15.41
N ASP A 21 0.28 22.71 -15.77
CA ASP A 21 1.42 22.44 -16.64
C ASP A 21 1.16 21.22 -17.55
N VAL A 22 1.83 21.21 -18.70
CA VAL A 22 1.81 20.06 -19.63
C VAL A 22 2.74 18.97 -19.10
N LEU A 23 2.30 17.72 -19.15
CA LEU A 23 3.05 16.56 -18.70
C LEU A 23 3.35 15.66 -19.91
N PRO A 24 4.51 15.82 -20.57
CA PRO A 24 4.79 15.21 -21.88
C PRO A 24 4.62 13.68 -21.90
N ASP A 25 5.03 13.02 -20.82
CA ASP A 25 5.01 11.56 -20.72
C ASP A 25 3.67 11.01 -20.23
N LEU A 26 2.71 11.85 -19.82
CA LEU A 26 1.47 11.41 -19.20
C LEU A 26 0.61 10.58 -20.15
N ARG A 27 0.59 10.96 -21.44
CA ARG A 27 -0.17 10.24 -22.48
C ARG A 27 0.42 8.88 -22.80
N GLN A 28 1.72 8.66 -22.53
CA GLN A 28 2.34 7.35 -22.58
C GLN A 28 2.09 6.55 -21.29
N ALA A 29 2.26 7.18 -20.12
CA ALA A 29 2.16 6.54 -18.81
C ALA A 29 0.75 6.05 -18.47
N LEU A 30 -0.31 6.77 -18.86
CA LEU A 30 -1.70 6.40 -18.57
C LEU A 30 -2.13 5.08 -19.23
N PRO A 31 -1.85 4.81 -20.52
CA PRO A 31 -2.03 3.49 -21.13
C PRO A 31 -1.26 2.38 -20.44
N GLU A 32 0.00 2.61 -20.08
CA GLU A 32 0.84 1.62 -19.37
C GLU A 32 0.23 1.27 -18.01
N ALA A 33 -0.15 2.27 -17.22
CA ALA A 33 -0.84 2.08 -15.95
C ALA A 33 -2.18 1.35 -16.11
N LYS A 34 -2.94 1.66 -17.18
CA LYS A 34 -4.19 0.97 -17.53
C LYS A 34 -3.97 -0.49 -17.91
N ALA A 35 -2.84 -0.82 -18.53
CA ALA A 35 -2.39 -2.17 -18.82
C ALA A 35 -1.80 -2.90 -17.60
N GLY A 36 -1.72 -2.23 -16.44
CA GLY A 36 -1.12 -2.80 -15.22
C GLY A 36 0.41 -2.88 -15.28
N ILE A 37 1.03 -2.11 -16.17
CA ILE A 37 2.49 -2.02 -16.30
C ILE A 37 3.01 -1.06 -15.22
N GLY A 38 4.07 -1.47 -14.53
CA GLY A 38 4.69 -0.71 -13.44
C GLY A 38 4.27 -1.19 -12.05
N ARG A 39 4.52 -0.35 -11.03
CA ARG A 39 4.29 -0.72 -9.63
C ARG A 39 2.81 -0.68 -9.29
N VAL A 40 2.21 -1.84 -9.03
CA VAL A 40 0.83 -1.95 -8.55
C VAL A 40 0.78 -1.83 -7.02
N THR A 41 -0.14 -1.02 -6.51
CA THR A 41 -0.45 -0.97 -5.09
C THR A 41 -1.67 -1.84 -4.82
N THR A 42 -1.48 -2.97 -4.14
CA THR A 42 -2.58 -3.87 -3.78
C THR A 42 -3.27 -3.44 -2.49
N PRO A 43 -4.55 -3.82 -2.27
CA PRO A 43 -5.23 -3.59 -0.99
C PRO A 43 -4.45 -4.15 0.21
N GLU A 44 -3.81 -5.31 0.06
CA GLU A 44 -2.99 -5.95 1.10
C GLU A 44 -1.76 -5.10 1.43
N ARG A 45 -1.12 -4.50 0.42
CA ARG A 45 0.01 -3.60 0.63
C ARG A 45 -0.37 -2.35 1.41
N LEU A 46 -1.55 -1.77 1.12
CA LEU A 46 -2.09 -0.64 1.88
C LEU A 46 -2.42 -1.06 3.32
N LEU A 47 -3.01 -2.24 3.49
CA LEU A 47 -3.36 -2.78 4.80
C LEU A 47 -2.14 -2.89 5.72
N VAL A 48 -1.02 -3.45 5.23
CA VAL A 48 0.20 -3.63 6.02
C VAL A 48 0.74 -2.27 6.50
N ARG A 49 0.83 -1.29 5.59
CA ARG A 49 1.32 0.06 5.95
C ARG A 49 0.41 0.75 6.97
N GLN A 50 -0.91 0.68 6.75
CA GLN A 50 -1.89 1.28 7.66
C GLN A 50 -1.82 0.65 9.06
N ALA A 51 -1.66 -0.67 9.16
CA ALA A 51 -1.55 -1.37 10.43
C ALA A 51 -0.30 -0.96 11.22
N ARG A 52 0.81 -0.66 10.55
CA ARG A 52 2.03 -0.12 11.18
C ARG A 52 1.90 1.34 11.59
N GLU A 53 1.32 2.17 10.71
CA GLU A 53 1.28 3.63 10.90
C GLU A 53 0.27 4.05 11.98
N LYS A 54 -0.84 3.31 12.14
CA LYS A 54 -1.85 3.57 13.17
C LYS A 54 -1.30 3.63 14.60
N PRO A 55 -0.51 2.65 15.07
CA PRO A 55 0.14 2.72 16.38
C PRO A 55 1.41 3.61 16.39
N GLY A 56 1.78 4.22 15.26
CA GLY A 56 2.94 5.11 15.16
C GLY A 56 4.30 4.40 15.19
N LEU A 57 4.35 3.12 14.81
CA LEU A 57 5.56 2.31 14.93
C LEU A 57 6.47 2.41 13.70
N THR A 58 7.77 2.31 13.93
CA THR A 58 8.76 2.14 12.85
C THR A 58 8.62 0.75 12.23
N GLN A 59 9.19 0.53 11.04
CA GLN A 59 9.19 -0.80 10.42
C GLN A 59 9.83 -1.86 11.33
N ALA A 60 10.94 -1.54 11.99
CA ALA A 60 11.62 -2.48 12.89
C ALA A 60 10.74 -2.79 14.11
N ALA A 61 10.26 -1.76 14.81
CA ALA A 61 9.43 -1.94 16.01
C ALA A 61 8.11 -2.68 15.71
N PHE A 62 7.50 -2.44 14.55
CA PHE A 62 6.30 -3.17 14.15
C PHE A 62 6.61 -4.62 13.75
N ALA A 63 7.73 -4.86 13.06
CA ALA A 63 8.17 -6.19 12.70
C ALA A 63 8.42 -7.05 13.95
N ASP A 64 9.07 -6.48 14.97
CA ASP A 64 9.29 -7.12 16.27
C ASP A 64 7.95 -7.42 16.97
N CYS A 65 7.03 -6.45 17.00
CA CYS A 65 5.70 -6.57 17.59
C CYS A 65 4.85 -7.73 17.01
N ILE A 66 5.00 -8.03 15.72
CA ILE A 66 4.27 -9.13 15.05
C ILE A 66 5.15 -10.37 14.80
N GLU A 67 6.28 -10.49 15.51
CA GLU A 67 7.24 -11.59 15.41
C GLU A 67 7.64 -11.96 13.98
N THR A 68 7.90 -10.94 13.16
CA THR A 68 8.21 -11.10 11.74
C THR A 68 9.56 -10.45 11.42
N PRO A 69 10.44 -11.06 10.60
CA PRO A 69 11.66 -10.39 10.17
C PRO A 69 11.36 -9.06 9.45
N VAL A 70 12.11 -8.00 9.77
CA VAL A 70 11.91 -6.67 9.15
C VAL A 70 12.02 -6.69 7.63
N ALA A 71 12.85 -7.58 7.06
CA ALA A 71 12.94 -7.78 5.61
C ALA A 71 11.62 -8.29 5.01
N THR A 72 10.97 -9.25 5.68
CA THR A 72 9.68 -9.80 5.29
C THR A 72 8.58 -8.73 5.35
N LEU A 73 8.54 -7.92 6.42
CA LEU A 73 7.61 -6.80 6.51
C LEU A 73 7.81 -5.81 5.35
N ARG A 74 9.06 -5.49 5.01
CA ARG A 74 9.39 -4.60 3.89
C ARG A 74 8.94 -5.17 2.55
N ASP A 75 9.11 -6.47 2.32
CA ASP A 75 8.64 -7.12 1.11
C ASP A 75 7.11 -7.04 0.98
N TRP A 76 6.38 -7.18 2.10
CA TRP A 76 4.93 -6.97 2.13
C TRP A 76 4.53 -5.51 1.84
N GLU A 77 5.16 -4.54 2.51
CA GLU A 77 4.86 -3.11 2.31
C GLU A 77 5.25 -2.57 0.93
N GLN A 78 6.14 -3.28 0.23
CA GLN A 78 6.52 -3.01 -1.15
C GLN A 78 5.67 -3.79 -2.16
N GLY A 79 4.94 -4.80 -1.71
CA GLY A 79 4.11 -5.66 -2.56
C GLY A 79 4.90 -6.71 -3.33
N ARG A 80 6.11 -7.06 -2.89
CA ARG A 80 6.88 -8.18 -3.48
C ARG A 80 6.26 -9.53 -3.14
N PHE A 81 5.68 -9.64 -1.94
CA PHE A 81 4.94 -10.81 -1.46
C PHE A 81 3.67 -10.38 -0.73
N ALA A 82 2.66 -11.25 -0.74
CA ALA A 82 1.47 -11.08 0.08
C ALA A 82 1.68 -11.66 1.50
N PRO A 83 1.20 -11.00 2.56
CA PRO A 83 1.20 -11.58 3.89
C PRO A 83 0.31 -12.84 3.96
N PRO A 84 0.63 -13.83 4.80
CA PRO A 84 -0.25 -14.96 5.07
C PRO A 84 -1.63 -14.52 5.60
N GLY A 85 -2.66 -15.34 5.37
CA GLY A 85 -4.04 -15.02 5.77
C GLY A 85 -4.22 -14.70 7.26
N GLY A 86 -3.49 -15.38 8.13
CA GLY A 86 -3.47 -15.11 9.57
C GLY A 86 -2.89 -13.72 9.90
N VAL A 87 -1.80 -13.34 9.24
CA VAL A 87 -1.20 -12.00 9.37
C VAL A 87 -2.18 -10.95 8.87
N LEU A 88 -2.83 -11.16 7.72
CA LEU A 88 -3.87 -10.23 7.23
C LEU A 88 -5.00 -10.04 8.25
N CYS A 89 -5.37 -11.08 9.00
CA CYS A 89 -6.35 -10.99 10.08
C CYS A 89 -5.85 -10.11 11.23
N LEU A 90 -4.63 -10.36 11.70
CA LEU A 90 -3.97 -9.57 12.74
C LEU A 90 -3.87 -8.09 12.34
N LEU A 91 -3.43 -7.78 11.11
CA LEU A 91 -3.30 -6.42 10.62
C LEU A 91 -4.65 -5.68 10.62
N ARG A 92 -5.74 -6.34 10.20
CA ARG A 92 -7.09 -5.77 10.28
C ARG A 92 -7.52 -5.49 11.71
N LEU A 93 -7.12 -6.34 12.66
CA LEU A 93 -7.41 -6.16 14.07
C LEU A 93 -6.65 -4.95 14.65
N ILE A 94 -5.34 -4.86 14.41
CA ILE A 94 -4.49 -3.72 14.84
C ILE A 94 -5.01 -2.39 14.26
N ILE A 95 -5.51 -2.37 13.01
CA ILE A 95 -6.10 -1.15 12.44
C ILE A 95 -7.34 -0.69 13.21
N LYS A 96 -8.16 -1.62 13.70
CA LYS A 96 -9.37 -1.29 14.48
C LYS A 96 -9.03 -0.96 15.94
N HIS A 97 -8.01 -1.62 16.47
CA HIS A 97 -7.59 -1.58 17.86
C HIS A 97 -6.06 -1.38 17.94
N PRO A 98 -5.54 -0.17 17.67
CA PRO A 98 -4.09 0.08 17.68
C PRO A 98 -3.44 -0.19 19.04
N GLU A 99 -4.20 -0.06 20.13
CA GLU A 99 -3.79 -0.37 21.50
C GLU A 99 -3.28 -1.80 21.66
N LEU A 100 -3.82 -2.77 20.90
CA LEU A 100 -3.40 -4.17 20.97
C LEU A 100 -1.96 -4.40 20.52
N SER A 101 -1.36 -3.47 19.77
CA SER A 101 0.07 -3.55 19.42
C SER A 101 0.99 -3.57 20.65
N GLN A 102 0.54 -3.00 21.77
CA GLN A 102 1.28 -3.02 23.04
C GLN A 102 1.15 -4.36 23.77
N GLU A 103 0.04 -5.08 23.56
CA GLU A 103 -0.24 -6.37 24.19
C GLU A 103 0.47 -7.54 23.49
N LEU A 104 0.83 -7.38 22.20
CA LEU A 104 1.59 -8.38 21.46
C LEU A 104 3.04 -8.50 21.93
N ASN A 105 3.55 -7.48 22.61
CA ASN A 105 4.96 -7.39 23.02
C ASN A 105 5.27 -8.12 24.34
N VAL A 106 4.38 -9.02 24.78
CA VAL A 106 4.50 -9.70 26.08
C VAL A 106 5.29 -11.00 25.91
N ALA A 107 6.61 -10.87 26.09
CA ALA A 107 7.50 -11.96 26.51
C ALA A 107 8.11 -11.61 27.87
#